data_AF-A0A0E2BE10-F1
#
_entry.id   AF-A0A0E2BE10-F1
#
_cell.length_a   1.000
_cell.length_b   1.000
_cell.length_c   1.000
_cell.angle_alpha   90.00
_cell.angle_beta   90.00
_cell.angle_gamma   90.00
#
_symmetry.space_group_name_H-M   'P 1'
#
loop_
_entity.id
_entity.type
_entity.pdbx_description
1 polymer ?
#
loop_
_entity_poly.entity_id
_entity_poly.type
_entity_poly.pdbx_seq_one_letter_code
_entity_poly.pdbx_strand_id
1 'polypeptide(L)'
;MQQISIRPIRKIIYIIFIIFFTLFPIIFGLNAQEEEKKTHSTKNIDITVKDKDGYNHFLVFTKVATPDKSYVSYNVEFWVNNYVYTNTDEFSQITFKAGKKSFNGSFYKSDFSSNAFVLYFHLDEAVIKGLLGNAGFTDKLSVIQKNKTVLEYTISTKDNFKKALHEIVAAE
;
A
#
# COMPACT_ATOMS: atom_id res chain seq x y z
N MET A 1 34.84 -1.85 60.94
CA MET A 1 34.57 -1.44 59.54
C MET A 1 35.30 -2.41 58.62
N GLN A 2 34.56 -3.26 57.87
CA GLN A 2 35.17 -4.17 56.90
C GLN A 2 35.35 -3.43 55.57
N GLN A 3 36.60 -3.39 55.08
CA GLN A 3 36.94 -2.80 53.80
C GLN A 3 36.66 -3.82 52.70
N ILE A 4 35.56 -3.65 51.97
CA ILE A 4 35.19 -4.51 50.84
C ILE A 4 36.22 -4.26 49.72
N SER A 5 37.01 -5.28 49.39
CA SER A 5 37.96 -5.25 48.28
C SER A 5 37.20 -5.11 46.96
N ILE A 6 37.42 -3.99 46.26
CA ILE A 6 36.72 -3.60 45.03
C ILE A 6 37.35 -4.26 43.77
N ARG A 7 38.47 -4.99 43.93
CA ARG A 7 39.21 -5.62 42.82
C ARG A 7 38.42 -6.68 42.01
N PRO A 8 37.61 -7.58 42.60
CA PRO A 8 36.87 -8.57 41.81
C PRO A 8 35.69 -7.94 41.06
N ILE A 9 35.08 -6.89 41.63
CA ILE A 9 33.92 -6.19 41.04
C ILE A 9 34.30 -5.51 39.72
N ARG A 10 35.49 -4.87 39.66
CA ARG A 10 35.98 -4.25 38.42
C ARG A 10 36.19 -5.26 37.29
N LYS A 11 36.68 -6.47 37.59
CA LYS A 11 36.85 -7.53 36.58
C LYS A 11 35.50 -8.04 36.05
N ILE A 12 34.51 -8.20 36.93
CA ILE A 12 33.17 -8.63 36.54
C ILE A 12 32.50 -7.58 35.65
N ILE A 13 32.59 -6.29 36.01
CA ILE A 13 32.08 -5.19 35.19
C ILE A 13 32.75 -5.18 33.80
N TYR A 14 34.07 -5.38 33.76
CA TYR A 14 34.81 -5.39 32.49
C TYR A 14 34.41 -6.56 31.58
N ILE A 15 34.16 -7.74 32.15
CA ILE A 15 33.69 -8.93 31.42
C ILE A 15 32.27 -8.69 30.87
N ILE A 16 31.37 -8.12 31.69
CA ILE A 16 30.01 -7.77 31.24
C ILE A 16 30.09 -6.73 30.10
N PHE A 17 30.96 -5.73 30.22
CA PHE A 17 31.14 -4.70 29.20
C PHE A 17 31.65 -5.29 27.88
N ILE A 18 32.60 -6.23 27.92
CA ILE A 18 33.11 -6.92 26.72
C ILE A 18 32.01 -7.76 26.06
N ILE A 19 31.25 -8.53 26.83
CA ILE A 19 30.14 -9.35 26.30
C ILE A 19 29.07 -8.46 25.66
N PHE A 20 28.75 -7.33 26.29
CA PHE A 20 27.82 -6.36 25.74
C PHE A 20 28.35 -5.76 24.44
N PHE A 21 29.64 -5.40 24.38
CA PHE A 21 30.27 -4.76 23.22
C PHE A 21 30.46 -5.72 22.03
N THR A 22 30.67 -7.03 22.28
CA THR A 22 30.82 -8.03 21.20
C THR A 22 29.50 -8.57 20.69
N LEU A 23 28.44 -8.60 21.51
CA LEU A 23 27.11 -9.06 21.09
C LEU A 23 26.23 -7.94 20.51
N PHE A 24 26.48 -6.66 20.84
CA PHE A 24 25.74 -5.53 20.26
C PHE A 24 25.76 -5.50 18.72
N PRO A 25 26.90 -5.63 18.02
CA PRO A 25 26.90 -5.51 16.56
C PRO A 25 26.19 -6.67 15.84
N ILE A 26 25.97 -7.82 16.48
CA ILE A 26 25.27 -8.96 15.87
C ILE A 26 23.76 -8.70 15.78
N ILE A 27 23.19 -7.96 16.75
CA ILE A 27 21.76 -7.63 16.80
C ILE A 27 21.44 -6.40 15.92
N PHE A 28 22.39 -5.46 15.79
CA PHE A 28 22.22 -4.28 14.92
C PHE A 28 22.65 -4.53 13.46
N GLY A 29 23.52 -5.51 13.19
CA GLY A 29 23.91 -5.89 11.83
C GLY A 29 22.83 -6.65 11.05
N LEU A 30 21.87 -7.28 11.74
CA LEU A 30 20.73 -7.98 11.13
C LEU A 30 19.56 -7.06 10.73
N ASN A 31 19.57 -5.79 11.15
CA ASN A 31 18.48 -4.83 10.91
C ASN A 31 18.80 -3.74 9.87
N ALA A 32 19.93 -3.85 9.15
CA ALA A 32 20.42 -2.76 8.29
C ALA A 32 20.48 -3.12 6.78
N GLN A 33 19.74 -4.13 6.35
CA GLN A 33 19.50 -4.36 4.93
C GLN A 33 18.00 -4.37 4.66
N GLU A 34 17.31 -3.29 5.03
CA GLU A 34 16.14 -2.90 4.23
C GLU A 34 16.68 -2.58 2.85
N GLU A 35 16.66 -3.57 1.95
CA GLU A 35 16.95 -3.30 0.55
C GLU A 35 16.06 -2.14 0.08
N GLU A 36 16.68 -1.15 -0.57
CA GLU A 36 16.02 0.07 -1.00
C GLU A 36 14.82 -0.27 -1.89
N LYS A 37 13.61 -0.13 -1.34
CA LYS A 37 12.37 -0.41 -2.08
C LYS A 37 12.17 0.65 -3.16
N LYS A 38 12.15 0.22 -4.42
CA LYS A 38 11.75 1.07 -5.55
C LYS A 38 10.24 1.22 -5.56
N THR A 39 9.78 2.46 -5.74
CA THR A 39 8.35 2.79 -5.85
C THR A 39 8.07 3.35 -7.23
N HIS A 40 7.19 2.68 -7.96
CA HIS A 40 6.67 3.13 -9.26
C HIS A 40 5.21 3.51 -9.09
N SER A 41 4.82 4.70 -9.56
CA SER A 41 3.47 5.25 -9.34
C SER A 41 2.94 5.91 -10.60
N THR A 42 1.66 5.68 -10.91
CA THR A 42 0.99 6.20 -12.11
C THR A 42 0.36 7.58 -11.89
N LYS A 43 0.91 8.40 -10.99
CA LYS A 43 0.35 9.73 -10.66
C LYS A 43 0.27 10.67 -11.88
N ASN A 44 1.04 10.38 -12.93
CA ASN A 44 1.04 11.08 -14.22
C ASN A 44 -0.01 10.57 -15.22
N ILE A 45 -0.75 9.49 -14.91
CA ILE A 45 -1.84 8.97 -15.73
C ILE A 45 -3.15 9.33 -15.06
N ASP A 46 -3.94 10.16 -15.73
CA ASP A 46 -5.26 10.56 -15.24
C ASP A 46 -6.28 9.42 -15.44
N ILE A 47 -6.50 8.63 -14.40
CA ILE A 47 -7.55 7.61 -14.37
C ILE A 47 -8.77 8.18 -13.66
N THR A 48 -9.66 8.77 -14.44
CA THR A 48 -10.91 9.33 -13.93
C THR A 48 -11.98 8.24 -13.78
N VAL A 49 -12.61 8.20 -12.61
CA VAL A 49 -13.85 7.46 -12.34
C VAL A 49 -14.97 8.42 -11.94
N LYS A 50 -16.21 8.10 -12.27
CA LYS A 50 -17.38 8.95 -11.99
C LYS A 50 -18.35 8.28 -11.06
N ASP A 51 -18.86 9.00 -10.07
CA ASP A 51 -19.95 8.52 -9.24
C ASP A 51 -21.31 8.60 -9.97
N LYS A 52 -22.39 8.26 -9.26
CA LYS A 52 -23.77 8.30 -9.78
C LYS A 52 -24.24 9.70 -10.17
N ASP A 53 -23.67 10.75 -9.59
CA ASP A 53 -24.05 12.15 -9.84
C ASP A 53 -23.14 12.80 -10.89
N GLY A 54 -22.15 12.06 -11.39
CA GLY A 54 -21.23 12.49 -12.45
C GLY A 54 -19.99 13.21 -11.94
N TYR A 55 -19.74 13.25 -10.62
CA TYR A 55 -18.54 13.84 -10.05
C TYR A 55 -17.30 12.98 -10.36
N ASN A 56 -16.19 13.66 -10.64
CA ASN A 56 -14.93 13.01 -10.97
C ASN A 56 -14.13 12.67 -9.71
N HIS A 57 -13.62 11.45 -9.67
CA HIS A 57 -12.65 10.93 -8.70
C HIS A 57 -11.49 10.29 -9.46
N PHE A 58 -10.37 10.02 -8.78
CA PHE A 58 -9.16 9.56 -9.45
C PHE A 58 -8.58 8.30 -8.83
N LEU A 59 -8.02 7.44 -9.68
CA LEU A 59 -7.25 6.27 -9.26
C LEU A 59 -5.77 6.48 -9.56
N VAL A 60 -4.92 6.07 -8.63
CA VAL A 60 -3.48 6.00 -8.81
C VAL A 60 -3.02 4.60 -8.45
N PHE A 61 -2.40 3.89 -9.38
CA PHE A 61 -1.76 2.61 -9.09
C PHE A 61 -0.31 2.82 -8.69
N THR A 62 0.16 2.04 -7.73
CA THR A 62 1.54 2.06 -7.26
C THR A 62 2.06 0.64 -7.07
N LYS A 63 3.28 0.38 -7.55
CA LYS A 63 4.07 -0.82 -7.27
C LYS A 63 5.21 -0.44 -6.36
N VAL A 64 5.41 -1.20 -5.29
CA VAL A 64 6.59 -1.12 -4.43
C VAL A 64 7.30 -2.45 -4.54
N ALA A 65 8.57 -2.46 -4.93
CA ALA A 65 9.36 -3.68 -5.03
C ALA A 65 10.80 -3.48 -4.58
N THR A 66 11.40 -4.52 -4.01
CA THR A 66 12.85 -4.57 -3.80
C THR A 66 13.58 -4.90 -5.10
N PRO A 67 14.84 -4.48 -5.30
CA PRO A 67 15.58 -4.75 -6.52
C PRO A 67 15.76 -6.25 -6.80
N ASP A 68 15.88 -7.05 -5.75
CA ASP A 68 15.98 -8.52 -5.80
C ASP A 68 14.62 -9.23 -6.01
N LYS A 69 13.52 -8.47 -6.00
CA LYS A 69 12.12 -8.92 -6.08
C LYS A 69 11.66 -9.84 -4.94
N SER A 70 12.39 -9.91 -3.82
CA SER A 70 11.96 -10.62 -2.62
C SER A 70 10.68 -10.02 -2.01
N TYR A 71 10.40 -8.76 -2.29
CA TYR A 71 9.16 -8.08 -1.95
C TYR A 71 8.56 -7.40 -3.18
N VAL A 72 7.27 -7.62 -3.43
CA VAL A 72 6.47 -6.91 -4.42
C VAL A 72 5.09 -6.64 -3.82
N SER A 73 4.64 -5.39 -3.89
CA SER A 73 3.32 -4.97 -3.41
C SER A 73 2.66 -4.04 -4.42
N TYR A 74 1.41 -4.33 -4.76
CA TYR A 74 0.58 -3.48 -5.59
C TYR A 74 -0.45 -2.76 -4.73
N ASN A 75 -0.62 -1.48 -4.99
CA ASN A 75 -1.52 -0.63 -4.25
C ASN A 75 -2.32 0.23 -5.21
N VAL A 76 -3.53 0.59 -4.79
CA VAL A 76 -4.34 1.60 -5.46
C VAL A 76 -4.75 2.66 -4.44
N GLU A 77 -4.47 3.92 -4.79
CA GLU A 77 -4.98 5.09 -4.10
C GLU A 77 -6.25 5.54 -4.82
N PHE A 78 -7.36 5.62 -4.10
CA PHE A 78 -8.60 6.14 -4.62
C PHE A 78 -8.88 7.51 -4.01
N TRP A 79 -8.74 8.54 -4.83
CA TRP A 79 -8.87 9.94 -4.48
C TRP A 79 -10.33 10.38 -4.67
N VAL A 80 -11.07 10.40 -3.57
CA VAL A 80 -12.48 10.77 -3.53
C VAL A 80 -12.59 12.28 -3.34
N ASN A 81 -12.81 12.99 -4.45
CA ASN A 81 -13.14 14.41 -4.42
C ASN A 81 -14.57 14.65 -3.90
N ASN A 82 -14.79 15.83 -3.32
CA ASN A 82 -16.06 16.29 -2.73
C ASN A 82 -16.53 15.44 -1.53
N TYR A 83 -16.25 15.96 -0.34
CA TYR A 83 -16.54 15.47 1.02
C TYR A 83 -17.98 15.02 1.34
N VAL A 84 -18.92 15.05 0.39
CA VAL A 84 -20.35 14.82 0.63
C VAL A 84 -20.64 13.39 1.12
N TYR A 85 -19.69 12.47 1.00
CA TYR A 85 -19.89 11.04 1.26
C TYR A 85 -19.08 10.43 2.40
N THR A 86 -18.28 11.20 3.16
CA THR A 86 -17.41 10.63 4.19
C THR A 86 -18.06 10.64 5.57
N ASN A 87 -19.10 9.82 5.76
CA ASN A 87 -19.22 9.12 7.04
C ASN A 87 -18.23 7.97 6.99
N THR A 88 -17.20 8.02 7.85
CA THR A 88 -16.13 7.04 7.93
C THR A 88 -16.59 5.77 8.63
N ASP A 89 -17.63 5.12 8.10
CA ASP A 89 -17.85 3.72 8.38
C ASP A 89 -16.67 2.93 7.78
N GLU A 90 -16.11 2.00 8.55
CA GLU A 90 -14.85 1.32 8.23
C GLU A 90 -14.90 0.73 6.81
N PHE A 91 -14.14 1.32 5.88
CA PHE A 91 -13.95 0.76 4.54
C PHE A 91 -13.30 -0.61 4.67
N SER A 92 -13.68 -1.54 3.79
CA SER A 92 -13.13 -2.90 3.82
C SER A 92 -12.46 -3.28 2.52
N GLN A 93 -13.03 -2.89 1.38
CA GLN A 93 -12.61 -3.45 0.09
C GLN A 93 -12.90 -2.50 -1.08
N ILE A 94 -12.05 -2.56 -2.09
CA ILE A 94 -12.29 -2.04 -3.43
C ILE A 94 -12.51 -3.20 -4.40
N THR A 95 -13.45 -3.08 -5.32
CA THR A 95 -13.81 -4.13 -6.28
C THR A 95 -13.87 -3.53 -7.68
N PHE A 96 -13.08 -4.07 -8.61
CA PHE A 96 -13.15 -3.76 -10.02
C PHE A 96 -13.97 -4.84 -10.73
N LYS A 97 -15.05 -4.45 -11.41
CA LYS A 97 -15.90 -5.37 -12.15
C LYS A 97 -15.47 -5.39 -13.61
N ALA A 98 -15.20 -6.58 -14.14
CA ALA A 98 -14.87 -6.81 -15.53
C ALA A 98 -15.78 -7.90 -16.11
N GLY A 99 -16.92 -7.49 -16.68
CA GLY A 99 -17.98 -8.42 -17.09
C GLY A 99 -18.48 -9.26 -15.92
N LYS A 100 -18.29 -10.59 -15.99
CA LYS A 100 -18.69 -11.54 -14.93
C LYS A 100 -17.63 -11.72 -13.83
N LYS A 101 -16.43 -11.12 -14.00
CA LYS A 101 -15.33 -11.25 -13.04
C LYS A 101 -15.28 -10.04 -12.13
N SER A 102 -14.83 -10.26 -10.90
CA SER A 102 -14.56 -9.21 -9.93
C SER A 102 -13.15 -9.39 -9.39
N PHE A 103 -12.45 -8.27 -9.24
CA PHE A 103 -11.07 -8.20 -8.78
C PHE A 103 -11.01 -7.30 -7.57
N ASN A 104 -10.52 -7.82 -6.45
CA ASN A 104 -10.74 -7.23 -5.15
C ASN A 104 -9.41 -6.76 -4.54
N GLY A 105 -9.43 -5.61 -3.88
CA GLY A 105 -8.33 -5.11 -3.07
C GLY A 105 -8.78 -4.80 -1.65
N SER A 106 -7.88 -5.01 -0.69
CA SER A 106 -8.17 -4.88 0.74
C SER A 106 -7.82 -3.49 1.24
N PHE A 107 -8.75 -2.85 1.93
CA PHE A 107 -8.50 -1.56 2.56
C PHE A 107 -7.46 -1.69 3.67
N TYR A 108 -6.54 -0.73 3.78
CA TYR A 108 -5.55 -0.73 4.87
C TYR A 108 -5.33 0.64 5.53
N LYS A 109 -5.61 1.75 4.85
CA LYS A 109 -5.59 3.09 5.48
C LYS A 109 -6.39 4.10 4.66
N SER A 110 -6.69 5.22 5.29
CA SER A 110 -7.21 6.43 4.64
C SER A 110 -6.43 7.66 5.09
N ASP A 111 -6.37 8.68 4.25
CA ASP A 111 -5.74 9.97 4.55
C ASP A 111 -6.56 11.13 3.97
N PHE A 112 -6.24 12.36 4.37
CA PHE A 112 -6.78 13.59 3.81
C PHE A 112 -5.66 14.40 3.15
N SER A 113 -5.81 14.68 1.85
CA SER A 113 -4.80 15.42 1.08
C SER A 113 -5.48 16.36 0.09
N SER A 114 -5.10 17.63 0.09
CA SER A 114 -5.51 18.62 -0.93
C SER A 114 -7.02 18.62 -1.24
N ASN A 115 -7.85 18.65 -0.20
CA ASN A 115 -9.32 18.60 -0.29
C ASN A 115 -9.94 17.29 -0.80
N ALA A 116 -9.16 16.23 -0.91
CA ALA A 116 -9.61 14.90 -1.25
C ALA A 116 -9.46 13.96 -0.05
N PHE A 117 -10.41 13.03 0.07
CA PHE A 117 -10.27 11.89 0.95
C PHE A 117 -9.64 10.73 0.16
N VAL A 118 -8.50 10.23 0.61
CA VAL A 118 -7.73 9.23 -0.12
C VAL A 118 -7.86 7.89 0.59
N LEU A 119 -8.39 6.90 -0.13
CA LEU A 119 -8.52 5.53 0.34
C LEU A 119 -7.42 4.67 -0.26
N TYR A 120 -6.71 3.92 0.58
CA TYR A 120 -5.61 3.08 0.15
C TYR A 120 -5.99 1.60 0.27
N PHE A 121 -5.82 0.90 -0.85
CA PHE A 121 -6.09 -0.53 -0.93
C PHE A 121 -4.87 -1.29 -1.44
N HIS A 122 -4.66 -2.48 -0.88
CA HIS A 122 -3.68 -3.44 -1.36
C HIS A 122 -4.31 -4.36 -2.39
N LEU A 123 -3.58 -4.68 -3.46
CA LEU A 123 -3.97 -5.62 -4.50
C LEU A 123 -2.95 -6.74 -4.57
N ASP A 124 -3.42 -7.99 -4.55
CA ASP A 124 -2.56 -9.13 -4.80
C ASP A 124 -2.03 -9.12 -6.24
N GLU A 125 -0.87 -9.73 -6.47
CA GLU A 125 -0.30 -9.82 -7.82
C GLU A 125 -1.22 -10.56 -8.82
N ALA A 126 -1.93 -11.59 -8.36
CA ALA A 126 -2.93 -12.28 -9.18
C ALA A 126 -4.09 -11.36 -9.57
N VAL A 127 -4.47 -10.44 -8.68
CA VAL A 127 -5.53 -9.46 -8.91
C VAL A 127 -5.09 -8.43 -9.95
N ILE A 128 -3.89 -7.85 -9.85
CA ILE A 128 -3.43 -6.86 -10.82
C ILE A 128 -3.22 -7.47 -12.22
N LYS A 129 -2.65 -8.68 -12.29
CA LYS A 129 -2.48 -9.41 -13.56
C LYS A 129 -3.83 -9.81 -14.17
N GLY A 130 -4.76 -10.24 -13.33
CA GLY A 130 -6.14 -10.51 -13.72
C GLY A 130 -6.82 -9.27 -14.28
N LEU A 131 -6.68 -8.13 -13.60
CA LEU A 131 -7.21 -6.84 -14.06
C LEU A 131 -6.62 -6.43 -15.40
N LEU A 132 -5.30 -6.54 -15.57
CA LEU A 132 -4.62 -6.22 -16.82
C LEU A 132 -5.18 -7.04 -17.99
N GLY A 133 -5.35 -8.36 -17.80
CA GLY A 133 -5.93 -9.25 -18.80
C GLY A 133 -7.41 -8.97 -19.13
N ASN A 134 -8.12 -8.22 -18.29
CA ASN A 134 -9.53 -7.89 -18.47
C ASN A 134 -9.79 -6.37 -18.53
N ALA A 135 -8.74 -5.55 -18.74
CA ALA A 135 -8.84 -4.09 -18.65
C ALA A 135 -9.87 -3.50 -19.62
N GLY A 136 -9.97 -4.06 -20.84
CA GLY A 136 -10.96 -3.62 -21.84
C GLY A 136 -12.42 -3.89 -21.45
N PHE A 137 -12.65 -4.84 -20.53
CA PHE A 137 -13.98 -5.19 -20.01
C PHE A 137 -14.27 -4.58 -18.64
N THR A 138 -13.30 -3.90 -18.04
CA THR A 138 -13.48 -3.27 -16.73
C THR A 138 -14.16 -1.92 -16.91
N ASP A 139 -15.39 -1.81 -16.42
CA ASP A 139 -16.23 -0.62 -16.59
C ASP A 139 -16.64 0.01 -15.26
N LYS A 140 -16.68 -0.78 -14.20
CA LYS A 140 -17.14 -0.35 -12.89
C LYS A 140 -16.12 -0.62 -11.80
N LEU A 141 -16.09 0.31 -10.85
CA LEU A 141 -15.39 0.24 -9.59
C LEU A 141 -16.43 0.28 -8.48
N SER A 142 -16.22 -0.44 -7.39
CA SER A 142 -17.04 -0.33 -6.19
C SER A 142 -16.17 -0.26 -4.95
N VAL A 143 -16.57 0.57 -3.99
CA VAL A 143 -15.97 0.60 -2.65
C VAL A 143 -17.00 0.08 -1.66
N ILE A 144 -16.57 -0.85 -0.82
CA ILE A 144 -17.40 -1.52 0.17
C ILE A 144 -17.06 -0.98 1.56
N GLN A 145 -18.10 -0.57 2.29
CA GLN A 145 -18.04 -0.25 3.71
C GLN A 145 -18.58 -1.44 4.53
N LYS A 146 -18.03 -1.68 5.74
CA LYS A 146 -18.40 -2.85 6.58
C LYS A 146 -19.91 -2.97 6.86
N ASN A 147 -20.67 -1.88 6.75
CA ASN A 147 -22.13 -1.84 6.87
C ASN A 147 -22.89 -2.17 5.56
N LYS A 148 -22.23 -2.85 4.61
CA LYS A 148 -22.73 -3.30 3.29
C LYS A 148 -23.06 -2.22 2.26
N THR A 149 -22.82 -0.94 2.56
CA THR A 149 -22.95 0.11 1.55
C THR A 149 -21.93 -0.10 0.44
N VAL A 150 -22.42 -0.26 -0.79
CA VAL A 150 -21.60 -0.37 -2.00
C VAL A 150 -21.69 0.95 -2.74
N LEU A 151 -20.60 1.71 -2.72
CA LEU A 151 -20.45 2.92 -3.53
C LEU A 151 -19.94 2.51 -4.90
N GLU A 152 -20.71 2.74 -5.96
CA GLU A 152 -20.36 2.36 -7.32
C GLU A 152 -19.91 3.56 -8.15
N TYR A 153 -18.86 3.35 -8.94
CA TYR A 153 -18.24 4.33 -9.82
C TYR A 153 -18.02 3.73 -11.21
N THR A 154 -18.09 4.55 -12.24
CA THR A 154 -17.83 4.18 -13.64
C THR A 154 -16.44 4.63 -14.05
N ILE A 155 -15.64 3.72 -14.59
CA ILE A 155 -14.31 4.03 -15.15
C ILE A 155 -14.50 4.79 -16.45
N SER A 156 -14.23 6.10 -16.44
CA SER A 156 -14.50 6.99 -17.56
C SER A 156 -13.35 7.00 -18.57
N THR A 157 -12.10 6.93 -18.09
CA THR A 157 -10.89 6.94 -18.93
C THR A 157 -10.30 5.53 -19.04
N LYS A 158 -10.97 4.64 -19.78
CA LYS A 158 -10.60 3.21 -19.90
C LYS A 158 -9.20 2.99 -20.49
N ASP A 159 -8.80 3.81 -21.46
CA ASP A 159 -7.47 3.70 -22.06
C ASP A 159 -6.36 4.04 -21.06
N ASN A 160 -6.58 5.09 -20.25
CA ASN A 160 -5.67 5.46 -19.17
C ASN A 160 -5.63 4.40 -18.07
N PHE A 161 -6.78 3.83 -17.71
CA PHE A 161 -6.84 2.69 -16.79
C PHE A 161 -6.00 1.51 -17.28
N LYS A 162 -6.18 1.11 -18.55
CA LYS A 162 -5.40 0.04 -19.18
C LYS A 162 -3.91 0.37 -19.22
N LYS A 163 -3.55 1.60 -19.59
CA LYS A 163 -2.16 2.07 -19.65
C LYS A 163 -1.49 2.00 -18.28
N ALA A 164 -2.16 2.46 -17.24
CA ALA A 164 -1.64 2.42 -15.87
C ALA A 164 -1.37 1.00 -15.38
N LEU A 165 -2.28 0.06 -15.66
CA LEU A 165 -2.07 -1.36 -15.34
C LEU A 165 -0.85 -1.94 -16.07
N HIS A 166 -0.67 -1.63 -17.36
CA HIS A 166 0.51 -2.04 -18.11
C HIS A 166 1.79 -1.47 -17.50
N GLU A 167 1.81 -0.18 -17.16
CA GLU A 167 2.99 0.49 -16.60
C GLU A 167 3.41 -0.12 -15.25
N ILE A 168 2.45 -0.36 -14.36
CA ILE A 168 2.70 -0.90 -13.02
C ILE A 168 3.11 -2.37 -13.04
N VAL A 169 2.56 -3.16 -13.97
CA VAL A 169 2.99 -4.57 -14.12
C VAL A 169 4.38 -4.68 -14.76
N ALA A 170 4.73 -3.77 -15.67
CA ALA A 170 6.01 -3.77 -16.37
C ALA A 170 7.15 -3.07 -15.60
N ALA A 171 6.83 -2.23 -14.62
CA ALA A 171 7.81 -1.57 -13.76
C ALA A 171 8.72 -2.60 -13.07
N GLU A 172 10.01 -2.31 -12.94
CA GLU A 172 11.01 -3.20 -12.32
C GLU A 172 11.04 -3.05 -10.80
#